data_AF-A0AAP0HPN1-F1
#
_entry.id   AF-A0AAP0HPN1-F1
#
_cell.length_a   1.000
_cell.length_b   1.000
_cell.length_c   1.000
_cell.angle_alpha   90.00
_cell.angle_beta   90.00
_cell.angle_gamma   90.00
#
_symmetry.space_group_name_H-M   'P 1'
#
loop_
_entity.id
_entity.type
_entity.pdbx_description
1 polymer ?
#
loop_
_entity_poly.entity_id
_entity_poly.type
_entity_poly.pdbx_seq_one_letter_code
_entity_poly.pdbx_strand_id
1 'polypeptide(L)'
;MEALLYCATREAHNNGESLVLAYKGTGGFLSAVGRAIEEEEYRKARAEVTRKGIELEGYSIEGVSVGGHETCIILPRLNSAFDIGRCPPRAVNQDYLFITHAHLDHIGGLPMYVATRGLYSLKPPTIFVPPCIKEDVEKLFEVHRSMSQVELELELVALDIGETYELRNDLVVRPFKTNHVIPSQITEVVLSPEVAFTGDTTSDFLLDPRSADALRAKVLITEIMEHAQWIRNKAVLLTHFSSRYKIEEIREAVLKLQPKVPAKVVALTEGFKSRYSS
;
A
#
# COMPACT_ATOMS: atom_id res chain seq x y z
N MET A 1 15.48 8.13 -10.11
CA MET A 1 14.91 9.22 -9.31
C MET A 1 13.49 9.44 -9.84
N GLU A 2 12.40 9.28 -9.07
CA GLU A 2 11.03 9.23 -9.58
C GLU A 2 9.90 9.67 -8.52
N ALA A 3 8.93 8.91 -7.89
CA ALA A 3 7.72 9.45 -7.10
C ALA A 3 7.26 9.11 -5.57
N LEU A 4 7.26 7.89 -4.95
CA LEU A 4 6.92 7.38 -3.53
C LEU A 4 6.93 8.18 -2.12
N LEU A 5 5.86 8.12 -1.32
CA LEU A 5 5.76 8.75 0.02
C LEU A 5 6.61 8.22 1.22
N TYR A 6 7.30 9.12 1.94
CA TYR A 6 7.90 8.91 3.28
C TYR A 6 7.08 9.53 4.43
N CYS A 7 7.27 9.08 5.69
CA CYS A 7 6.75 9.75 6.89
C CYS A 7 7.60 9.55 8.15
N ALA A 8 8.12 10.63 8.74
CA ALA A 8 8.73 10.59 10.07
C ALA A 8 7.67 10.69 11.17
N THR A 9 7.92 10.07 12.33
CA THR A 9 7.34 10.57 13.59
C THR A 9 8.41 10.68 14.66
N ARG A 10 8.39 11.76 15.44
CA ARG A 10 9.28 11.92 16.60
C ARG A 10 8.78 11.05 17.74
N GLU A 11 9.38 9.89 17.92
CA GLU A 11 9.07 9.01 19.06
C GLU A 11 9.47 9.68 20.39
N ALA A 12 8.57 9.61 21.37
CA ALA A 12 8.86 9.91 22.77
C ALA A 12 8.94 8.59 23.54
N HIS A 13 10.03 8.36 24.26
CA HIS A 13 10.20 7.15 25.07
C HIS A 13 9.14 7.06 26.16
N ASN A 14 8.56 5.87 26.34
CA ASN A 14 8.27 5.38 27.69
C ASN A 14 8.32 3.85 27.77
N ASN A 15 8.50 3.32 28.97
CA ASN A 15 8.72 1.89 29.22
C ASN A 15 7.39 1.11 29.28
N GLY A 16 7.44 -0.17 28.91
CA GLY A 16 6.32 -1.11 29.05
C GLY A 16 6.49 -2.04 30.25
N GLU A 17 5.57 -2.99 30.39
CA GLU A 17 5.68 -4.09 31.37
C GLU A 17 4.93 -5.34 30.86
N SER A 18 5.25 -6.51 31.41
CA SER A 18 4.68 -7.81 31.00
C SER A 18 3.95 -8.48 32.16
N LEU A 19 2.89 -9.25 31.88
CA LEU A 19 2.37 -10.21 32.85
C LEU A 19 2.18 -11.61 32.26
N VAL A 20 2.61 -12.60 33.04
CA VAL A 20 2.44 -14.04 32.80
C VAL A 20 1.52 -14.58 33.90
N LEU A 21 0.55 -15.41 33.54
CA LEU A 21 -0.20 -16.24 34.49
C LEU A 21 -0.54 -17.59 33.84
N ALA A 22 -0.42 -18.65 34.62
CA ALA A 22 -0.60 -20.04 34.17
C ALA A 22 -1.53 -20.80 35.11
N TYR A 23 -2.32 -21.75 34.58
CA TYR A 23 -3.14 -22.65 35.38
C TYR A 23 -3.20 -24.06 34.79
N LYS A 24 -3.42 -25.07 35.64
CA LYS A 24 -3.40 -26.50 35.29
C LYS A 24 -4.81 -27.12 35.31
N GLY A 25 -5.20 -27.69 34.16
CA GLY A 25 -5.81 -29.03 34.03
C GLY A 25 -7.22 -29.31 34.58
N THR A 26 -8.08 -29.88 33.73
CA THR A 26 -8.65 -31.25 33.93
C THR A 26 -9.36 -31.74 32.65
N GLY A 27 -9.55 -33.06 32.53
CA GLY A 27 -10.20 -33.70 31.38
C GLY A 27 -11.70 -33.36 31.27
N GLY A 28 -12.26 -33.43 30.06
CA GLY A 28 -13.61 -32.95 29.75
C GLY A 28 -13.62 -31.50 29.25
N PHE A 29 -12.75 -30.64 29.79
CA PHE A 29 -12.55 -29.29 29.29
C PHE A 29 -12.03 -29.30 27.83
N LEU A 30 -11.23 -30.29 27.44
CA LEU A 30 -10.56 -30.37 26.13
C LEU A 30 -11.48 -30.33 24.89
N SER A 31 -12.72 -30.88 24.93
CA SER A 31 -13.63 -30.80 23.77
C SER A 31 -14.39 -29.48 23.70
N ALA A 32 -14.68 -28.87 24.85
CA ALA A 32 -15.25 -27.52 24.92
C ALA A 32 -14.19 -26.47 24.54
N VAL A 33 -12.95 -26.64 25.01
CA VAL A 33 -11.79 -25.83 24.63
C VAL A 33 -11.40 -26.06 23.17
N GLY A 34 -11.48 -27.28 22.64
CA GLY A 34 -11.27 -27.53 21.21
C GLY A 34 -12.23 -26.69 20.36
N ARG A 35 -13.53 -26.77 20.64
CA ARG A 35 -14.55 -25.94 19.94
C ARG A 35 -14.44 -24.45 20.24
N ALA A 36 -14.02 -24.05 21.45
CA ALA A 36 -13.83 -22.65 21.79
C ALA A 36 -12.58 -22.06 21.13
N ILE A 37 -11.51 -22.85 20.96
CA ILE A 37 -10.34 -22.50 20.15
C ILE A 37 -10.76 -22.43 18.68
N GLU A 38 -11.47 -23.42 18.13
CA GLU A 38 -11.99 -23.35 16.76
C GLU A 38 -12.91 -22.13 16.55
N GLU A 39 -13.82 -21.83 17.48
CA GLU A 39 -14.67 -20.63 17.41
C GLU A 39 -13.92 -19.32 17.61
N GLU A 40 -12.87 -19.29 18.44
CA GLU A 40 -12.10 -18.08 18.70
C GLU A 40 -11.04 -17.83 17.63
N GLU A 41 -10.44 -18.87 17.05
CA GLU A 41 -9.66 -18.81 15.82
C GLU A 41 -10.55 -18.46 14.63
N TYR A 42 -11.76 -19.01 14.52
CA TYR A 42 -12.74 -18.60 13.50
C TYR A 42 -13.21 -17.15 13.72
N ARG A 43 -13.38 -16.69 14.96
CA ARG A 43 -13.65 -15.27 15.27
C ARG A 43 -12.44 -14.37 15.02
N LYS A 44 -11.21 -14.82 15.28
CA LYS A 44 -9.97 -14.09 14.97
C LYS A 44 -9.73 -14.00 13.47
N ALA A 45 -9.86 -15.10 12.74
CA ALA A 45 -9.81 -15.14 11.27
C ALA A 45 -10.95 -14.31 10.64
N ARG A 46 -12.18 -14.36 11.18
CA ARG A 46 -13.25 -13.44 10.74
C ARG A 46 -12.97 -11.99 11.13
N ALA A 47 -12.33 -11.72 12.26
CA ALA A 47 -11.94 -10.36 12.65
C ALA A 47 -10.81 -9.82 11.77
N GLU A 48 -9.83 -10.64 11.37
CA GLU A 48 -8.83 -10.30 10.34
C GLU A 48 -9.50 -10.06 8.98
N VAL A 49 -10.48 -10.88 8.58
CA VAL A 49 -11.27 -10.68 7.35
C VAL A 49 -12.21 -9.46 7.44
N THR A 50 -12.50 -8.95 8.65
CA THR A 50 -13.36 -7.76 8.87
C THR A 50 -12.53 -6.48 9.10
N ARG A 51 -11.31 -6.60 9.63
CA ARG A 51 -10.34 -5.51 9.77
C ARG A 51 -9.76 -5.23 8.38
N LYS A 52 -10.30 -4.22 7.69
CA LYS A 52 -9.94 -3.86 6.31
C LYS A 52 -8.52 -3.29 6.14
N GLY A 53 -7.60 -3.55 7.06
CA GLY A 53 -6.26 -2.99 7.06
C GLY A 53 -5.26 -3.87 7.83
N ILE A 54 -4.02 -3.83 7.36
CA ILE A 54 -2.89 -4.60 7.87
C ILE A 54 -2.04 -3.68 8.76
N GLU A 55 -1.80 -4.11 10.01
CA GLU A 55 -0.91 -3.38 10.93
C GLU A 55 0.54 -3.81 10.74
N LEU A 56 1.41 -2.86 10.38
CA LEU A 56 2.80 -3.10 10.04
C LEU A 56 3.70 -1.94 10.51
N GLU A 57 4.64 -2.21 11.42
CA GLU A 57 5.57 -1.22 12.02
C GLU A 57 4.93 0.10 12.53
N GLY A 58 3.67 0.06 12.98
CA GLY A 58 2.94 1.24 13.47
C GLY A 58 2.10 1.98 12.42
N TYR A 59 2.00 1.42 11.21
CA TYR A 59 1.11 1.88 10.14
C TYR A 59 -0.04 0.89 9.94
N SER A 60 -1.28 1.41 9.97
CA SER A 60 -2.41 0.73 9.33
C SER A 60 -2.31 0.96 7.83
N ILE A 61 -2.22 -0.13 7.07
CA ILE A 61 -2.13 -0.13 5.61
C ILE A 61 -3.43 -0.72 5.06
N GLU A 62 -4.13 0.05 4.26
CA GLU A 62 -5.46 -0.25 3.72
C GLU A 62 -5.41 -0.35 2.19
N GLY A 63 -6.47 -0.86 1.55
CA GLY A 63 -6.59 -0.86 0.08
C GLY A 63 -6.81 -2.23 -0.56
N VAL A 64 -6.52 -2.30 -1.86
CA VAL A 64 -6.71 -3.47 -2.73
C VAL A 64 -5.61 -3.49 -3.80
N SER A 65 -5.09 -4.65 -4.15
CA SER A 65 -4.13 -4.78 -5.26
C SER A 65 -4.19 -6.17 -5.88
N VAL A 66 -4.78 -6.23 -7.08
CA VAL A 66 -5.04 -7.42 -7.88
C VAL A 66 -4.58 -7.10 -9.30
N GLY A 67 -3.53 -7.77 -9.78
CA GLY A 67 -2.86 -7.36 -11.02
C GLY A 67 -3.69 -7.58 -12.28
N GLY A 68 -3.73 -6.57 -13.15
CA GLY A 68 -4.62 -6.48 -14.30
C GLY A 68 -6.06 -6.11 -13.95
N HIS A 69 -6.36 -5.74 -12.71
CA HIS A 69 -7.72 -5.49 -12.22
C HIS A 69 -7.86 -4.15 -11.48
N GLU A 70 -7.09 -3.95 -10.41
CA GLU A 70 -7.06 -2.71 -9.61
C GLU A 70 -5.90 -2.74 -8.61
N THR A 71 -5.12 -1.66 -8.52
CA THR A 71 -4.24 -1.33 -7.41
C THR A 71 -4.63 0.04 -6.83
N CYS A 72 -4.74 0.09 -5.50
CA CYS A 72 -4.87 1.29 -4.69
C CYS A 72 -4.43 0.95 -3.25
N ILE A 73 -3.33 1.53 -2.79
CA ILE A 73 -2.79 1.37 -1.43
C ILE A 73 -3.07 2.64 -0.63
N ILE A 74 -3.61 2.52 0.57
CA ILE A 74 -4.10 3.64 1.38
C ILE A 74 -3.36 3.65 2.71
N LEU A 75 -2.87 4.82 3.12
CA LEU A 75 -2.15 5.02 4.38
C LEU A 75 -2.82 6.15 5.17
N PRO A 76 -3.89 5.88 5.95
CA PRO A 76 -4.71 6.91 6.58
C PRO A 76 -3.94 7.85 7.51
N ARG A 77 -2.91 7.33 8.20
CA ARG A 77 -2.01 8.12 9.07
C ARG A 77 -1.20 9.17 8.29
N LEU A 78 -1.09 9.00 6.97
CA LEU A 78 -0.36 9.88 6.06
C LEU A 78 -1.30 10.78 5.23
N ASN A 79 -2.62 10.66 5.40
CA ASN A 79 -3.61 11.35 4.56
C ASN A 79 -3.40 11.10 3.05
N SER A 80 -2.93 9.90 2.69
CA SER A 80 -2.35 9.60 1.38
C SER A 80 -2.79 8.26 0.81
N ALA A 81 -2.96 8.21 -0.52
CA ALA A 81 -3.15 7.00 -1.31
C ALA A 81 -2.09 6.88 -2.43
N PHE A 82 -1.77 5.65 -2.82
CA PHE A 82 -0.95 5.31 -3.98
C PHE A 82 -1.78 4.52 -4.99
N ASP A 83 -1.80 4.97 -6.23
CA ASP A 83 -2.65 4.46 -7.31
C ASP A 83 -4.14 4.42 -6.93
N ILE A 84 -5.02 4.32 -7.92
CA ILE A 84 -6.47 4.45 -7.72
C ILE A 84 -7.31 3.72 -8.77
N GLY A 85 -6.91 2.50 -9.17
CA GLY A 85 -7.48 1.78 -10.33
C GLY A 85 -9.00 1.88 -10.54
N ARG A 86 -9.83 1.76 -9.48
CA ARG A 86 -11.29 1.93 -9.56
C ARG A 86 -11.87 2.85 -8.47
N CYS A 87 -11.02 3.59 -7.76
CA CYS A 87 -11.40 4.43 -6.61
C CYS A 87 -12.16 3.67 -5.51
N PRO A 88 -11.48 2.90 -4.64
CA PRO A 88 -12.14 2.29 -3.50
C PRO A 88 -12.61 3.39 -2.53
N PRO A 89 -13.83 3.33 -1.95
CA PRO A 89 -14.43 4.45 -1.19
C PRO A 89 -13.62 5.00 0.00
N ARG A 90 -12.60 4.25 0.45
CA ARG A 90 -11.68 4.65 1.52
C ARG A 90 -10.60 5.63 1.05
N ALA A 91 -10.19 5.52 -0.22
CA ALA A 91 -9.21 6.42 -0.84
C ALA A 91 -9.74 7.85 -0.98
N VAL A 92 -11.06 8.01 -1.16
CA VAL A 92 -11.74 9.32 -1.26
C VAL A 92 -11.40 10.26 -0.09
N ASN A 93 -11.16 9.72 1.11
CA ASN A 93 -10.84 10.49 2.31
C ASN A 93 -9.37 10.92 2.42
N GLN A 94 -8.49 10.51 1.50
CA GLN A 94 -7.09 10.95 1.47
C GLN A 94 -6.98 12.23 0.64
N ASP A 95 -6.27 13.26 1.13
CA ASP A 95 -6.07 14.52 0.40
C ASP A 95 -4.97 14.42 -0.66
N TYR A 96 -4.00 13.52 -0.46
CA TYR A 96 -2.86 13.32 -1.35
C TYR A 96 -2.98 12.00 -2.10
N LEU A 97 -2.75 12.01 -3.40
CA LEU A 97 -2.75 10.81 -4.25
C LEU A 97 -1.52 10.78 -5.13
N PHE A 98 -0.78 9.68 -5.10
CA PHE A 98 0.44 9.46 -5.87
C PHE A 98 0.20 8.38 -6.93
N ILE A 99 0.32 8.72 -8.21
CA ILE A 99 0.21 7.76 -9.32
C ILE A 99 1.60 7.25 -9.68
N THR A 100 1.80 5.94 -9.74
CA THR A 100 3.10 5.32 -10.11
C THR A 100 3.30 5.28 -11.62
N HIS A 101 2.25 4.95 -12.38
CA HIS A 101 2.24 4.85 -13.84
C HIS A 101 0.81 4.85 -14.40
N ALA A 102 0.66 4.97 -15.72
CA ALA A 102 -0.62 5.18 -16.40
C ALA A 102 -1.36 3.91 -16.88
N HIS A 103 -1.08 2.73 -16.31
CA HIS A 103 -1.93 1.56 -16.57
C HIS A 103 -3.33 1.76 -15.95
N LEU A 104 -4.37 1.25 -16.62
CA LEU A 104 -5.76 1.56 -16.31
C LEU A 104 -6.17 1.10 -14.91
N ASP A 105 -5.63 -0.02 -14.44
CA ASP A 105 -5.80 -0.55 -13.09
C ASP A 105 -4.97 0.18 -12.02
N HIS A 106 -4.16 1.18 -12.39
CA HIS A 106 -3.47 2.09 -11.46
C HIS A 106 -4.01 3.52 -11.51
N ILE A 107 -4.57 3.97 -12.65
CA ILE A 107 -5.01 5.37 -12.84
C ILE A 107 -6.52 5.55 -13.06
N GLY A 108 -7.26 4.49 -13.41
CA GLY A 108 -8.61 4.57 -13.98
C GLY A 108 -9.69 5.22 -13.09
N GLY A 109 -9.53 5.20 -11.77
CA GLY A 109 -10.44 5.85 -10.83
C GLY A 109 -10.23 7.34 -10.64
N LEU A 110 -9.23 7.99 -11.27
CA LEU A 110 -8.93 9.42 -11.09
C LEU A 110 -10.16 10.35 -11.24
N PRO A 111 -11.00 10.25 -12.30
CA PRO A 111 -12.17 11.11 -12.44
C PRO A 111 -13.23 10.83 -11.35
N MET A 112 -13.41 9.56 -10.99
CA MET A 112 -14.36 9.14 -9.96
C MET A 112 -13.95 9.65 -8.57
N TYR A 113 -12.66 9.61 -8.26
CA TYR A 113 -12.08 10.12 -7.01
C TYR A 113 -12.34 11.62 -6.83
N VAL A 114 -11.98 12.45 -7.81
CA VAL A 114 -12.20 13.90 -7.75
C VAL A 114 -13.69 14.23 -7.69
N ALA A 115 -14.52 13.60 -8.54
CA ALA A 115 -15.97 13.81 -8.55
C ALA A 115 -16.63 13.42 -7.21
N THR A 116 -16.19 12.33 -6.58
CA THR A 116 -16.73 11.89 -5.28
C THR A 116 -16.30 12.82 -4.14
N ARG A 117 -15.06 13.34 -4.17
CA ARG A 117 -14.61 14.36 -3.20
C ARG A 117 -15.43 15.64 -3.32
N GLY A 118 -15.69 16.12 -4.54
CA GLY A 118 -16.58 17.26 -4.80
C GLY A 118 -18.00 17.02 -4.31
N LEU A 119 -18.58 15.85 -4.61
CA LEU A 119 -19.92 15.44 -4.13
C LEU A 119 -20.03 15.42 -2.59
N TYR A 120 -18.94 15.09 -1.90
CA TYR A 120 -18.88 15.08 -0.43
C TYR A 120 -18.43 16.43 0.17
N SER A 121 -18.26 17.49 -0.64
CA SER A 121 -17.75 18.80 -0.22
C SER A 121 -16.41 18.74 0.52
N LEU A 122 -15.56 17.77 0.13
CA LEU A 122 -14.19 17.64 0.63
C LEU A 122 -13.25 18.62 -0.11
N LYS A 123 -12.11 18.94 0.51
CA LYS A 123 -11.04 19.75 -0.11
C LYS A 123 -10.69 19.19 -1.51
N PRO A 124 -10.40 20.02 -2.54
CA PRO A 124 -9.74 19.56 -3.76
C PRO A 124 -8.46 18.77 -3.41
N PRO A 125 -8.26 17.57 -3.99
CA PRO A 125 -7.08 16.76 -3.71
C PRO A 125 -5.84 17.28 -4.44
N THR A 126 -4.67 17.01 -3.88
CA THR A 126 -3.39 17.20 -4.56
C THR A 126 -2.94 15.86 -5.14
N ILE A 127 -2.88 15.79 -6.46
CA ILE A 127 -2.58 14.57 -7.23
C ILE A 127 -1.19 14.72 -7.84
N PHE A 128 -0.31 13.78 -7.53
CA PHE A 128 1.07 13.72 -8.00
C PHE A 128 1.20 12.68 -9.10
N VAL A 129 1.82 13.06 -10.22
CA VAL A 129 2.00 12.22 -11.40
C VAL A 129 3.42 12.33 -11.97
N PRO A 130 3.92 11.28 -12.66
CA PRO A 130 5.08 11.39 -13.53
C PRO A 130 4.88 12.52 -14.56
N PRO A 131 5.87 13.41 -14.80
CA PRO A 131 5.66 14.53 -15.74
C PRO A 131 5.32 14.07 -17.15
N CYS A 132 5.84 12.91 -17.57
CA CYS A 132 5.55 12.30 -18.88
C CYS A 132 4.08 11.88 -19.09
N ILE A 133 3.23 11.93 -18.06
CA ILE A 133 1.78 11.70 -18.19
C ILE A 133 0.94 12.92 -17.77
N LYS A 134 1.55 14.03 -17.33
CA LYS A 134 0.81 15.17 -16.77
C LYS A 134 -0.21 15.74 -17.75
N GLU A 135 0.23 16.09 -18.98
CA GLU A 135 -0.67 16.66 -19.98
C GLU A 135 -1.84 15.74 -20.32
N ASP A 136 -1.63 14.41 -20.30
CA ASP A 136 -2.66 13.44 -20.65
C ASP A 136 -3.67 13.23 -19.52
N VAL A 137 -3.24 13.43 -18.27
CA VAL A 137 -4.15 13.55 -17.11
C VAL A 137 -4.92 14.87 -17.15
N GLU A 138 -4.32 15.97 -17.60
CA GLU A 138 -5.04 17.24 -17.81
C GLU A 138 -6.14 17.08 -18.88
N LYS A 139 -5.80 16.51 -20.03
CA LYS A 139 -6.74 16.15 -21.11
C LYS A 139 -7.85 15.21 -20.64
N LEU A 140 -7.53 14.22 -19.78
CA LEU A 140 -8.52 13.32 -19.18
C LEU A 140 -9.56 14.09 -18.34
N PHE A 141 -9.11 15.05 -17.52
CA PHE A 141 -10.03 15.89 -16.73
C PHE A 141 -10.81 16.88 -17.59
N GLU A 142 -10.23 17.45 -18.65
CA GLU A 142 -10.97 18.28 -19.63
C GLU A 142 -12.11 17.50 -20.29
N VAL A 143 -11.83 16.28 -20.77
CA VAL A 143 -12.83 15.38 -21.37
C VAL A 143 -13.93 15.04 -20.35
N HIS A 144 -13.59 14.73 -19.11
CA HIS A 144 -14.59 14.45 -18.07
C HIS A 144 -15.42 15.67 -17.66
N ARG A 145 -14.84 16.88 -17.54
CA ARG A 145 -15.61 18.12 -17.31
C ARG A 145 -16.57 18.37 -18.47
N SER A 146 -16.10 18.24 -19.71
CA SER A 146 -16.91 18.43 -20.92
C SER A 146 -18.08 17.44 -21.03
N MET A 147 -17.86 16.16 -20.72
CA MET A 147 -18.94 15.15 -20.76
C MET A 147 -19.94 15.28 -19.60
N SER A 148 -19.48 15.62 -18.38
CA SER A 148 -20.32 15.62 -17.18
C SER A 148 -21.01 16.96 -16.91
N GLN A 149 -20.48 18.07 -17.42
CA GLN A 149 -20.88 19.44 -17.08
C GLN A 149 -20.76 19.72 -15.56
N VAL A 150 -19.78 19.07 -14.91
CA VAL A 150 -19.44 19.23 -13.48
C VAL A 150 -18.00 19.69 -13.36
N GLU A 151 -17.75 20.64 -12.45
CA GLU A 151 -16.38 21.06 -12.14
C GLU A 151 -15.63 19.98 -11.35
N LEU A 152 -14.41 19.70 -11.82
CA LEU A 152 -13.51 18.72 -11.22
C LEU A 152 -12.28 19.47 -10.71
N GLU A 153 -12.36 19.96 -9.47
CA GLU A 153 -11.29 20.70 -8.81
C GLU A 153 -10.20 19.76 -8.29
N LEU A 154 -8.96 19.98 -8.73
CA LEU A 154 -7.76 19.29 -8.24
C LEU A 154 -6.53 20.19 -8.38
N GLU A 155 -5.51 19.92 -7.59
CA GLU A 155 -4.14 20.40 -7.82
C GLU A 155 -3.34 19.26 -8.48
N LEU A 156 -2.86 19.44 -9.71
CA LEU A 156 -2.11 18.41 -10.44
C LEU A 156 -0.61 18.75 -10.50
N VAL A 157 0.17 18.06 -9.66
CA VAL A 157 1.62 18.22 -9.55
C VAL A 157 2.32 17.19 -10.42
N ALA A 158 3.09 17.65 -11.39
CA ALA A 158 4.17 16.83 -11.94
C ALA A 158 5.29 16.83 -10.88
N LEU A 159 5.68 15.66 -10.40
CA LEU A 159 6.79 15.50 -9.45
C LEU A 159 7.85 14.64 -10.12
N ASP A 160 8.93 15.26 -10.59
CA ASP A 160 9.89 14.60 -11.46
C ASP A 160 11.03 13.90 -10.71
N ILE A 161 11.74 13.11 -11.51
CA ILE A 161 13.11 12.65 -11.39
C ILE A 161 14.07 13.68 -10.74
N GLY A 162 14.08 13.69 -9.41
CA GLY A 162 15.11 14.27 -8.55
C GLY A 162 14.62 15.20 -7.44
N GLU A 163 13.36 15.67 -7.53
CA GLU A 163 12.80 16.79 -6.77
C GLU A 163 12.48 16.48 -5.29
N THR A 164 11.79 17.39 -4.59
CA THR A 164 11.24 17.17 -3.24
C THR A 164 9.95 17.94 -3.08
N TYR A 165 8.91 17.29 -2.56
CA TYR A 165 7.71 18.00 -2.10
C TYR A 165 7.54 17.83 -0.58
N GLU A 166 7.36 18.94 0.14
CA GLU A 166 7.01 18.94 1.56
C GLU A 166 5.49 19.04 1.69
N LEU A 167 4.87 17.95 2.13
CA LEU A 167 3.41 17.84 2.24
C LEU A 167 2.90 18.51 3.52
N ARG A 168 3.71 18.46 4.57
CA ARG A 168 3.55 19.11 5.89
C ARG A 168 4.89 18.99 6.64
N ASN A 169 5.06 19.72 7.74
CA ASN A 169 6.32 19.90 8.49
C ASN A 169 7.02 18.60 9.00
N ASP A 170 6.39 17.43 8.90
CA ASP A 170 6.89 16.09 9.26
C ASP A 170 6.83 15.05 8.11
N LEU A 171 6.39 15.45 6.90
CA LEU A 171 6.05 14.56 5.78
C LEU A 171 6.61 15.09 4.45
N VAL A 172 7.50 14.31 3.82
CA VAL A 172 8.25 14.68 2.60
C VAL A 172 8.25 13.51 1.60
N VAL A 173 8.46 13.79 0.31
CA VAL A 173 8.52 12.81 -0.78
C VAL A 173 9.70 13.16 -1.75
N ARG A 174 10.76 12.31 -1.87
CA ARG A 174 12.14 12.62 -2.44
C ARG A 174 12.88 11.44 -3.20
N PRO A 175 13.22 11.45 -4.52
CA PRO A 175 13.46 10.36 -5.56
C PRO A 175 14.41 9.09 -5.59
N PHE A 176 13.92 7.92 -6.10
CA PHE A 176 14.51 6.55 -6.38
C PHE A 176 14.07 6.03 -7.80
N LYS A 177 14.21 4.79 -8.34
CA LYS A 177 13.83 4.37 -9.73
C LYS A 177 13.18 2.97 -9.85
N THR A 178 12.31 2.77 -10.87
CA THR A 178 11.85 1.45 -11.36
C THR A 178 12.17 1.17 -12.84
N ASN A 179 12.18 -0.13 -13.17
CA ASN A 179 12.16 -0.67 -14.53
C ASN A 179 10.78 -1.30 -14.79
N HIS A 180 10.07 -0.90 -15.85
CA HIS A 180 8.76 -1.47 -16.23
C HIS A 180 8.52 -1.28 -17.74
N VAL A 181 7.45 -1.86 -18.30
CA VAL A 181 7.13 -1.79 -19.74
C VAL A 181 6.68 -0.41 -20.22
N ILE A 182 6.21 0.45 -19.32
CA ILE A 182 6.02 1.89 -19.54
C ILE A 182 6.76 2.66 -18.43
N PRO A 183 7.04 3.98 -18.58
CA PRO A 183 7.64 4.78 -17.52
C PRO A 183 6.84 4.70 -16.22
N SER A 184 7.48 4.23 -15.14
CA SER A 184 6.93 4.14 -13.79
C SER A 184 7.87 4.79 -12.78
N GLN A 185 7.33 5.25 -11.65
CA GLN A 185 8.03 6.20 -10.81
C GLN A 185 7.92 6.01 -9.27
N ILE A 186 9.07 5.97 -8.55
CA ILE A 186 9.15 5.96 -7.06
C ILE A 186 10.32 6.79 -6.41
N THR A 187 10.14 7.27 -5.18
CA THR A 187 11.03 8.08 -4.31
C THR A 187 11.46 7.39 -2.99
N GLU A 188 12.27 8.02 -2.14
CA GLU A 188 13.46 7.43 -1.48
C GLU A 188 13.64 7.84 0.01
N VAL A 189 13.66 9.14 0.36
CA VAL A 189 14.10 9.66 1.69
C VAL A 189 13.22 10.85 2.21
N VAL A 190 13.44 11.56 3.33
CA VAL A 190 14.63 12.38 3.73
C VAL A 190 15.15 12.16 5.16
N LEU A 191 14.30 11.87 6.14
CA LEU A 191 14.71 11.24 7.42
C LEU A 191 14.71 9.71 7.24
N SER A 192 15.09 8.92 8.25
CA SER A 192 15.21 7.46 8.11
C SER A 192 13.91 6.82 7.57
N PRO A 193 13.91 6.19 6.38
CA PRO A 193 12.68 5.83 5.68
C PRO A 193 11.76 4.88 6.47
N GLU A 194 10.45 5.00 6.29
CA GLU A 194 9.44 4.37 7.16
C GLU A 194 8.44 3.51 6.36
N VAL A 195 7.96 4.00 5.22
CA VAL A 195 7.19 3.21 4.25
C VAL A 195 7.84 3.39 2.87
N ALA A 196 7.79 2.34 2.06
CA ALA A 196 8.04 2.35 0.63
C ALA A 196 6.97 1.52 -0.08
N PHE A 197 6.64 1.85 -1.33
CA PHE A 197 5.71 1.15 -2.22
C PHE A 197 6.33 1.17 -3.61
N THR A 198 6.54 0.00 -4.25
CA THR A 198 7.32 -0.07 -5.49
C THR A 198 6.52 0.13 -6.77
N GLY A 199 5.18 0.13 -6.72
CA GLY A 199 4.36 -0.07 -7.91
C GLY A 199 4.77 -1.34 -8.66
N ASP A 200 4.55 -1.33 -9.98
CA ASP A 200 4.98 -2.37 -10.91
C ASP A 200 6.45 -2.20 -11.32
N THR A 201 7.24 -3.28 -11.24
CA THR A 201 8.64 -3.25 -11.70
C THR A 201 9.28 -4.62 -12.00
N THR A 202 10.61 -4.67 -12.17
CA THR A 202 11.43 -5.88 -12.29
C THR A 202 12.46 -5.95 -11.17
N SER A 203 12.97 -7.15 -10.88
CA SER A 203 13.82 -7.42 -9.71
C SER A 203 15.18 -6.71 -9.73
N ASP A 204 15.56 -6.12 -10.87
CA ASP A 204 16.71 -5.22 -11.03
C ASP A 204 16.71 -4.05 -10.03
N PHE A 205 15.52 -3.58 -9.60
CA PHE A 205 15.44 -2.43 -8.67
C PHE A 205 16.17 -2.71 -7.34
N LEU A 206 16.22 -3.98 -6.91
CA LEU A 206 16.93 -4.43 -5.70
C LEU A 206 18.46 -4.35 -5.82
N LEU A 207 18.97 -4.21 -7.05
CA LEU A 207 20.40 -4.19 -7.37
C LEU A 207 20.89 -2.77 -7.77
N ASP A 208 19.97 -1.84 -8.03
CA ASP A 208 20.29 -0.46 -8.38
C ASP A 208 20.68 0.34 -7.12
N PRO A 209 21.88 0.94 -7.04
CA PRO A 209 22.29 1.76 -5.90
C PRO A 209 21.38 2.97 -5.63
N ARG A 210 20.63 3.44 -6.63
CA ARG A 210 19.62 4.52 -6.51
C ARG A 210 18.33 4.07 -5.80
N SER A 211 18.27 2.81 -5.38
CA SER A 211 17.15 2.20 -4.66
C SER A 211 17.45 1.88 -3.20
N ALA A 212 18.69 2.14 -2.76
CA ALA A 212 19.19 1.66 -1.48
C ALA A 212 18.34 2.09 -0.28
N ASP A 213 17.69 3.25 -0.34
CA ASP A 213 16.90 3.79 0.77
C ASP A 213 15.50 3.19 0.86
N ALA A 214 14.93 2.70 -0.24
CA ALA A 214 13.73 1.87 -0.18
C ALA A 214 14.00 0.52 0.53
N LEU A 215 15.22 -0.02 0.42
CA LEU A 215 15.66 -1.20 1.18
C LEU A 215 15.98 -0.88 2.66
N ARG A 216 16.02 0.41 3.03
CA ARG A 216 16.21 0.91 4.40
C ARG A 216 14.89 1.30 5.08
N ALA A 217 13.76 1.34 4.37
CA ALA A 217 12.46 1.68 4.94
C ALA A 217 12.02 0.70 6.06
N LYS A 218 11.28 1.14 7.09
CA LYS A 218 10.70 0.19 8.07
C LYS A 218 9.78 -0.83 7.37
N VAL A 219 8.91 -0.36 6.47
CA VAL A 219 8.01 -1.18 5.64
C VAL A 219 8.35 -1.03 4.15
N LEU A 220 8.45 -2.14 3.43
CA LEU A 220 8.50 -2.17 1.96
C LEU A 220 7.25 -2.87 1.40
N ILE A 221 6.45 -2.15 0.61
CA ILE A 221 5.28 -2.67 -0.09
C ILE A 221 5.72 -2.97 -1.55
N THR A 222 5.68 -4.22 -1.99
CA THR A 222 6.23 -4.61 -3.32
C THR A 222 5.59 -5.88 -3.87
N GLU A 223 5.64 -6.07 -5.19
CA GLU A 223 5.26 -7.33 -5.84
C GLU A 223 6.40 -8.37 -5.89
N ILE A 224 7.66 -7.93 -5.66
CA ILE A 224 8.87 -8.71 -5.96
C ILE A 224 9.55 -9.26 -4.71
N MET A 225 9.86 -10.55 -4.74
CA MET A 225 10.67 -11.24 -3.72
C MET A 225 11.76 -12.16 -4.32
N GLU A 226 12.15 -11.91 -5.58
CA GLU A 226 13.44 -12.37 -6.08
C GLU A 226 14.58 -11.65 -5.34
N HIS A 227 15.77 -12.23 -5.32
CA HIS A 227 16.95 -11.68 -4.61
C HIS A 227 16.71 -11.20 -3.16
N ALA A 228 15.72 -11.78 -2.46
CA ALA A 228 15.25 -11.33 -1.15
C ALA A 228 16.34 -11.25 -0.05
N GLN A 229 17.51 -11.88 -0.25
CA GLN A 229 18.68 -11.71 0.62
C GLN A 229 19.20 -10.26 0.71
N TRP A 230 18.80 -9.34 -0.19
CA TRP A 230 19.13 -7.91 -0.11
C TRP A 230 18.14 -7.08 0.72
N ILE A 231 16.95 -7.62 1.03
CA ILE A 231 15.92 -6.92 1.81
C ILE A 231 16.43 -6.75 3.25
N ARG A 232 16.42 -5.50 3.74
CA ARG A 232 16.87 -5.11 5.10
C ARG A 232 15.79 -4.37 5.89
N ASN A 233 14.64 -4.14 5.27
CA ASN A 233 13.44 -3.60 5.89
C ASN A 233 13.01 -4.43 7.11
N LYS A 234 12.33 -3.81 8.08
CA LYS A 234 11.78 -4.55 9.22
C LYS A 234 10.59 -5.42 8.81
N ALA A 235 9.81 -4.95 7.84
CA ALA A 235 8.64 -5.63 7.32
C ALA A 235 8.49 -5.45 5.81
N VAL A 236 7.81 -6.41 5.18
CA VAL A 236 7.45 -6.41 3.76
C VAL A 236 5.94 -6.69 3.63
N LEU A 237 5.25 -5.90 2.82
CA LEU A 237 3.87 -6.16 2.41
C LEU A 237 3.85 -6.51 0.91
N LEU A 238 3.48 -7.74 0.60
CA LEU A 238 3.38 -8.21 -0.77
C LEU A 238 2.05 -7.83 -1.40
N THR A 239 2.12 -7.35 -2.64
CA THR A 239 1.00 -6.71 -3.36
C THR A 239 0.95 -7.19 -4.82
N HIS A 240 -0.04 -6.73 -5.59
CA HIS A 240 -0.15 -6.92 -7.04
C HIS A 240 -0.17 -8.37 -7.55
N PHE A 241 -0.61 -9.32 -6.71
CA PHE A 241 -0.69 -10.72 -7.15
C PHE A 241 -1.64 -10.88 -8.36
N SER A 242 -1.28 -11.76 -9.29
CA SER A 242 -2.13 -12.08 -10.43
C SER A 242 -3.46 -12.70 -9.98
N SER A 243 -4.59 -12.22 -10.53
CA SER A 243 -5.96 -12.64 -10.18
C SER A 243 -6.27 -14.13 -10.38
N ARG A 244 -5.38 -14.88 -11.04
CA ARG A 244 -5.42 -16.35 -11.13
C ARG A 244 -5.27 -17.06 -9.78
N TYR A 245 -4.55 -16.45 -8.84
CA TYR A 245 -4.26 -17.05 -7.53
C TYR A 245 -5.43 -16.93 -6.55
N LYS A 246 -5.45 -17.83 -5.57
CA LYS A 246 -6.39 -17.86 -4.43
C LYS A 246 -5.70 -17.41 -3.15
N ILE A 247 -6.49 -16.94 -2.18
CA ILE A 247 -5.99 -16.48 -0.88
C ILE A 247 -5.10 -17.53 -0.21
N GLU A 248 -5.45 -18.81 -0.33
CA GLU A 248 -4.71 -19.92 0.26
C GLU A 248 -3.31 -20.09 -0.37
N GLU A 249 -3.18 -19.91 -1.68
CA GLU A 249 -1.92 -20.05 -2.42
C GLU A 249 -0.98 -18.87 -2.12
N ILE A 250 -1.54 -17.65 -2.03
CA ILE A 250 -0.80 -16.45 -1.64
C ILE A 250 -0.26 -16.59 -0.21
N ARG A 251 -1.09 -17.08 0.74
CA ARG A 251 -0.68 -17.35 2.12
C ARG A 251 0.39 -18.44 2.20
N GLU A 252 0.25 -19.53 1.43
CA GLU A 252 1.27 -20.59 1.38
C GLU A 252 2.62 -20.08 0.82
N ALA A 253 2.58 -19.19 -0.18
CA ALA A 253 3.78 -18.55 -0.72
C ALA A 253 4.48 -17.66 0.32
N VAL A 254 3.73 -16.84 1.07
CA VAL A 254 4.26 -16.02 2.18
C VAL A 254 4.91 -16.90 3.25
N LEU A 255 4.25 -17.99 3.67
CA LEU A 255 4.77 -18.90 4.69
C LEU A 255 6.08 -19.60 4.24
N LYS A 256 6.20 -19.98 2.96
CA LYS A 256 7.42 -20.54 2.36
C LYS A 256 8.55 -19.52 2.20
N LEU A 257 8.25 -18.23 2.31
CA LEU A 257 9.17 -17.12 2.07
C LEU A 257 9.66 -16.47 3.37
N GLN A 258 8.81 -16.39 4.40
CA GLN A 258 9.15 -15.86 5.72
C GLN A 258 10.46 -16.40 6.32
N PRO A 259 10.82 -17.70 6.27
CA PRO A 259 12.09 -18.18 6.81
C PRO A 259 13.33 -17.80 5.97
N LYS A 260 13.16 -17.17 4.80
CA LYS A 260 14.26 -16.75 3.91
C LYS A 260 14.67 -15.29 4.09
N VAL A 261 13.93 -14.51 4.88
CA VAL A 261 14.18 -13.09 5.13
C VAL A 261 14.06 -12.76 6.62
N PRO A 262 14.82 -11.78 7.14
CA PRO A 262 14.68 -11.32 8.53
C PRO A 262 13.44 -10.43 8.73
N ALA A 263 12.86 -9.90 7.65
CA ALA A 263 11.71 -9.02 7.68
C ALA A 263 10.40 -9.78 7.95
N LYS A 264 9.45 -9.19 8.68
CA LYS A 264 8.06 -9.71 8.77
C LYS A 264 7.39 -9.59 7.40
N VAL A 265 7.04 -10.71 6.76
CA VAL A 265 6.35 -10.74 5.46
C VAL A 265 4.85 -10.90 5.65
N VAL A 266 4.06 -10.03 5.02
CA VAL A 266 2.60 -10.10 4.95
C VAL A 266 2.18 -10.00 3.47
N ALA A 267 0.96 -10.40 3.12
CA ALA A 267 0.37 -10.17 1.80
C ALA A 267 -0.93 -9.39 1.91
N LEU A 268 -1.16 -8.44 1.00
CA LEU A 268 -2.45 -7.78 0.83
C LEU A 268 -3.37 -8.72 0.05
N THR A 269 -4.37 -9.29 0.72
CA THR A 269 -5.31 -10.25 0.12
C THR A 269 -6.74 -9.71 -0.03
N GLU A 270 -6.98 -8.41 0.19
CA GLU A 270 -8.26 -7.79 -0.15
C GLU A 270 -8.47 -7.81 -1.68
N GLY A 271 -9.70 -8.10 -2.12
CA GLY A 271 -10.03 -8.30 -3.53
C GLY A 271 -9.91 -9.75 -4.05
N PHE A 272 -9.16 -10.63 -3.36
CA PHE A 272 -9.04 -12.05 -3.76
C PHE A 272 -10.22 -12.91 -3.30
N LYS A 273 -10.41 -14.05 -3.98
CA LYS A 273 -11.36 -15.10 -3.58
C LYS A 273 -10.65 -16.28 -2.92
N SER A 274 -11.31 -16.88 -1.94
CA SER A 274 -10.90 -18.14 -1.32
C SER A 274 -11.25 -19.32 -2.23
N ARG A 275 -10.54 -20.44 -2.09
CA ARG A 275 -10.97 -21.75 -2.61
C ARG A 275 -12.30 -22.25 -2.00
N TYR A 276 -12.70 -21.71 -0.85
CA TYR A 276 -13.89 -22.10 -0.10
C TYR A 276 -15.05 -21.10 -0.17
N SER A 277 -14.87 -19.96 -0.85
CA SER A 277 -15.95 -19.03 -1.16
C SER A 277 -16.65 -19.43 -2.46
N SER A 278 -17.89 -19.89 -2.36
CA SER A 278 -18.84 -20.11 -3.47
C SER A 278 -19.17 -18.82 -4.21
#